data_AF-A0A7J8MYA4-F1
#
_entry.id   AF-A0A7J8MYA4-F1
#
_cell.length_a   1.000
_cell.length_b   1.000
_cell.length_c   1.000
_cell.angle_alpha   90.00
_cell.angle_beta   90.00
_cell.angle_gamma   90.00
#
_symmetry.space_group_name_H-M   'P 1'
#
loop_
_entity.id
_entity.type
_entity.pdbx_description
1 polymer ?
#
loop_
_entity_poly.entity_id
_entity_poly.type
_entity_poly.pdbx_seq_one_letter_code
_entity_poly.pdbx_strand_id
1 'polypeptide(L)'
;VIFIPVGLVTLRASHSVIAHSLALVVEIVKRYDIGCVHKPFRINKVLYIQDDSIPKNCSLSFKVPKYMKAPIDIYYQLDNYYQNHRRCGVFHLMGLKEELKVNRKNIAWKSDWEHKFGKNVYPFNFQNGTVIGGGKLKPRIPLSDQEDLIVWMHTSALPSFQKLYGRIETDLDVDDVVVVHLMNNYNTFSFGGKKKLVLSTTSWLGGKNDFLGLASCICLYRFFFGNLCRCYHAPTSTVSK
;
A
#
# COMPACT_ATOMS: atom_id res chain seq x y z
N VAL A 1 10.07 16.40 27.67
CA VAL A 1 9.11 15.54 28.41
C VAL A 1 7.93 15.11 27.54
N ILE A 2 7.26 16.03 26.80
CA ILE A 2 6.08 15.71 25.96
C ILE A 2 6.34 14.66 24.86
N PHE A 3 7.56 14.60 24.31
CA PHE A 3 7.91 13.61 23.28
C PHE A 3 7.96 12.16 23.78
N ILE A 4 8.05 11.93 25.10
CA ILE A 4 8.09 10.58 25.67
C ILE A 4 6.71 9.91 25.55
N PRO A 5 5.62 10.49 26.09
CA PRO A 5 4.29 9.91 25.95
C PRO A 5 3.85 9.88 24.48
N VAL A 6 4.13 10.92 23.68
CA VAL A 6 3.74 10.94 22.25
C VAL A 6 4.47 9.85 21.45
N GLY A 7 5.78 9.69 21.66
CA GLY A 7 6.57 8.65 21.00
C GLY A 7 6.15 7.25 21.41
N LEU A 8 5.90 7.06 22.71
CA LEU A 8 5.43 5.80 23.24
C LEU A 8 4.03 5.45 22.72
N VAL A 9 3.11 6.43 22.63
CA VAL A 9 1.77 6.24 22.07
C VAL A 9 1.83 5.91 20.58
N THR A 10 2.64 6.62 19.79
CA THR A 10 2.75 6.38 18.34
C THR A 10 3.44 5.06 18.02
N LEU A 11 4.54 4.72 18.72
CA LEU A 11 5.20 3.43 18.57
C LEU A 11 4.28 2.29 19.02
N ARG A 12 3.54 2.44 20.12
CA ARG A 12 2.58 1.43 20.61
C ARG A 12 1.38 1.27 19.67
N ALA A 13 0.89 2.36 19.07
CA ALA A 13 -0.16 2.30 18.06
C ALA A 13 0.29 1.54 16.80
N SER A 14 1.58 1.59 16.45
CA SER A 14 2.15 0.74 15.39
C SER A 14 2.43 -0.69 15.87
N HIS A 15 2.92 -0.86 17.11
CA HIS A 15 3.43 -2.12 17.68
C HIS A 15 2.58 -2.61 18.88
N SER A 16 1.38 -3.11 18.61
CA SER A 16 0.79 -4.34 19.18
C SER A 16 1.05 -4.72 20.67
N VAL A 17 0.89 -3.84 21.68
CA VAL A 17 0.94 -4.28 23.10
C VAL A 17 -0.20 -3.69 23.96
N ILE A 18 -1.33 -4.43 23.93
CA ILE A 18 -2.38 -4.71 24.96
C ILE A 18 -3.16 -3.55 25.63
N ALA A 19 -4.50 -3.62 25.47
CA ALA A 19 -5.55 -3.67 26.51
C ALA A 19 -6.77 -2.79 26.14
N HIS A 20 -7.86 -3.47 25.79
CA HIS A 20 -9.21 -2.95 25.57
C HIS A 20 -9.37 -1.86 24.49
N SER A 21 -9.85 -2.30 23.32
CA SER A 21 -10.57 -1.54 22.26
C SER A 21 -9.83 -1.11 20.98
N LEU A 22 -8.50 -1.28 20.85
CA LEU A 22 -7.82 -0.99 19.58
C LEU A 22 -7.48 -2.27 18.82
N ALA A 23 -8.14 -2.47 17.68
CA ALA A 23 -7.85 -3.56 16.76
C ALA A 23 -6.37 -3.52 16.34
N LEU A 24 -5.69 -4.67 16.42
CA LEU A 24 -4.30 -4.80 15.97
C LEU A 24 -4.23 -4.48 14.48
N VAL A 25 -3.24 -3.69 14.06
CA VAL A 25 -2.93 -3.53 12.65
C VAL A 25 -2.31 -4.83 12.14
N VAL A 26 -3.08 -5.61 11.40
CA VAL A 26 -2.63 -6.83 10.72
C VAL A 26 -2.37 -6.48 9.26
N GLU A 27 -1.18 -6.82 8.78
CA GLU A 27 -0.81 -6.65 7.37
C GLU A 27 -0.35 -7.99 6.78
N ILE A 28 -1.02 -8.43 5.71
CA ILE A 28 -0.70 -9.64 4.96
C ILE A 28 -0.16 -9.22 3.59
N VAL A 29 1.10 -9.54 3.31
CA VAL A 29 1.74 -9.21 2.03
C VAL A 29 2.02 -10.48 1.23
N LYS A 30 1.53 -10.53 -0.02
CA LYS A 30 1.81 -11.64 -0.94
C LYS A 30 2.34 -11.18 -2.27
N ARG A 31 3.51 -11.70 -2.64
CA ARG A 31 4.16 -11.43 -3.92
C ARG A 31 3.55 -12.30 -5.01
N TYR A 32 3.11 -11.68 -6.09
CA TYR A 32 2.45 -12.35 -7.21
C TYR A 32 3.19 -12.20 -8.54
N ASP A 33 4.24 -11.38 -8.58
CA ASP A 33 5.15 -11.26 -9.72
C ASP A 33 5.78 -12.59 -10.11
N ILE A 34 6.13 -13.46 -9.16
CA ILE A 34 6.69 -14.80 -9.43
C ILE A 34 5.64 -15.90 -9.25
N GLY A 35 4.75 -15.75 -8.26
CA GLY A 35 3.72 -16.73 -7.93
C GLY A 35 2.74 -17.00 -9.08
N CYS A 36 2.47 -15.97 -9.88
CA CYS A 36 1.52 -16.00 -11.01
C CYS A 36 2.20 -16.15 -12.38
N VAL A 37 3.40 -16.70 -12.42
CA VAL A 37 4.09 -17.07 -13.67
C VAL A 37 4.12 -18.58 -13.80
N HIS A 38 3.59 -19.08 -14.91
CA HIS A 38 3.55 -20.51 -15.21
C HIS A 38 4.98 -21.09 -15.22
N LYS A 39 5.17 -22.28 -14.65
CA LYS A 39 6.49 -22.90 -14.38
C LYS A 39 7.50 -22.81 -15.55
N PRO A 40 7.18 -23.19 -16.80
CA PRO A 40 8.09 -23.09 -17.95
C PRO A 40 8.57 -21.67 -18.25
N PHE A 41 7.79 -20.64 -17.92
CA PHE A 41 8.14 -19.24 -18.20
C PHE A 41 8.83 -18.53 -17.04
N ARG A 42 9.16 -19.23 -15.94
CA ARG A 42 9.89 -18.63 -14.82
C ARG A 42 11.31 -18.19 -15.20
N ILE A 43 11.89 -18.82 -16.22
CA ILE A 43 13.21 -18.48 -16.78
C ILE A 43 13.10 -17.18 -17.59
N ASN A 44 12.14 -17.10 -18.51
CA ASN A 44 11.90 -15.92 -19.34
C ASN A 44 10.53 -15.29 -19.07
N LYS A 45 10.46 -14.52 -17.98
CA LYS A 45 9.24 -13.83 -17.52
C LYS A 45 8.79 -12.71 -18.46
N VAL A 46 9.74 -12.14 -19.22
CA VAL A 46 9.47 -11.06 -20.17
C VAL A 46 8.70 -11.60 -21.38
N LEU A 47 9.07 -12.79 -21.90
CA LEU A 47 8.28 -13.44 -22.94
C LEU A 47 6.87 -13.76 -22.46
N TYR A 48 6.73 -14.29 -21.24
CA TYR A 48 5.41 -14.58 -20.68
C TYR A 48 4.51 -13.35 -20.61
N ILE A 49 5.02 -12.19 -20.22
CA ILE A 49 4.17 -11.00 -20.09
C ILE A 49 3.86 -10.31 -21.42
N GLN A 50 4.68 -10.54 -22.45
CA GLN A 50 4.48 -9.99 -23.80
C GLN A 50 3.61 -10.88 -24.69
N ASP A 51 3.44 -12.15 -24.34
CA ASP A 51 2.64 -13.09 -25.12
C ASP A 51 1.15 -12.98 -24.78
N ASP A 52 0.36 -12.36 -25.66
CA ASP A 52 -1.08 -12.18 -25.49
C ASP A 52 -1.89 -13.49 -25.62
N SER A 53 -1.30 -14.56 -26.17
CA SER A 53 -2.00 -15.84 -26.34
C SER A 53 -2.17 -16.61 -25.03
N ILE A 54 -1.34 -16.32 -24.03
CA ILE A 54 -1.32 -17.04 -22.76
C ILE A 54 -2.17 -16.28 -21.73
N PRO A 55 -3.20 -16.91 -21.13
CA PRO A 55 -4.00 -16.27 -20.09
C PRO A 55 -3.15 -15.93 -18.87
N LYS A 56 -3.25 -14.68 -18.38
CA LYS A 56 -2.49 -14.20 -17.20
C LYS A 56 -3.26 -14.34 -15.89
N ASN A 57 -4.29 -15.18 -15.89
CA ASN A 57 -5.16 -15.40 -14.74
C ASN A 57 -4.41 -16.23 -13.69
N CYS A 58 -4.54 -15.85 -12.44
CA CYS A 58 -3.86 -16.50 -11.32
C CYS A 58 -4.72 -16.42 -10.08
N SER A 59 -4.70 -17.46 -9.26
CA SER A 59 -5.38 -17.49 -7.98
C SER A 59 -4.34 -17.44 -6.87
N LEU A 60 -4.45 -16.48 -5.97
CA LEU A 60 -3.65 -16.42 -4.75
C LEU A 60 -4.52 -16.84 -3.57
N SER A 61 -4.09 -17.84 -2.83
CA SER A 61 -4.68 -18.17 -1.53
C SER A 61 -3.79 -17.62 -0.41
N PHE A 62 -4.39 -16.95 0.56
CA PHE A 62 -3.70 -16.57 1.79
C PHE A 62 -4.50 -17.01 3.00
N LYS A 63 -3.75 -17.49 4.00
CA LYS A 63 -4.27 -17.89 5.30
C LYS A 63 -4.18 -16.69 6.23
N VAL A 64 -5.30 -16.35 6.87
CA VAL A 64 -5.40 -15.23 7.80
C VAL A 64 -4.71 -15.63 9.12
N PRO A 65 -3.59 -15.00 9.50
CA PRO A 65 -2.80 -15.44 10.65
C PRO A 65 -3.40 -14.99 11.99
N LYS A 66 -4.27 -13.96 11.98
CA LYS A 66 -4.88 -13.31 13.13
C LYS A 66 -6.20 -12.69 12.69
N TYR A 67 -7.18 -12.62 13.59
CA TYR A 67 -8.45 -11.95 13.33
C TYR A 67 -8.23 -10.52 12.83
N MET A 68 -8.88 -10.19 11.71
CA MET A 68 -8.82 -8.88 11.07
C MET A 68 -10.21 -8.25 11.14
N LYS A 69 -10.31 -7.13 11.85
CA LYS A 69 -11.55 -6.37 11.98
C LYS A 69 -11.78 -5.49 10.74
N ALA A 70 -13.00 -5.46 10.22
CA ALA A 70 -13.42 -4.58 9.14
C ALA A 70 -13.38 -3.09 9.55
N PRO A 71 -13.13 -2.18 8.59
CA PRO A 71 -12.86 -2.43 7.18
C PRO A 71 -11.42 -2.91 6.94
N ILE A 72 -11.25 -3.89 6.04
CA ILE A 72 -9.95 -4.40 5.61
C ILE A 72 -9.62 -3.81 4.25
N ASP A 73 -8.56 -3.01 4.19
CA ASP A 73 -8.12 -2.36 2.96
C ASP A 73 -7.27 -3.32 2.11
N ILE A 74 -7.58 -3.38 0.82
CA ILE A 74 -6.84 -4.12 -0.21
C ILE A 74 -5.96 -3.13 -0.95
N TYR A 75 -4.66 -3.34 -0.97
CA TYR A 75 -3.72 -2.54 -1.75
C TYR A 75 -2.97 -3.40 -2.76
N TYR A 76 -2.66 -2.80 -3.91
CA TYR A 76 -1.58 -3.29 -4.75
C TYR A 76 -0.31 -2.47 -4.48
N GLN A 77 0.81 -3.18 -4.29
CA GLN A 77 2.12 -2.58 -4.11
C GLN A 77 2.99 -2.83 -5.35
N LEU A 78 3.62 -1.76 -5.82
CA LEU A 78 4.65 -1.81 -6.85
C LEU A 78 5.97 -1.36 -6.26
N ASP A 79 7.03 -2.14 -6.50
CA ASP A 79 8.40 -1.78 -6.12
C ASP A 79 9.22 -1.48 -7.38
N ASN A 80 10.22 -0.59 -7.23
CA ASN A 80 11.12 -0.14 -8.29
C ASN A 80 10.38 0.47 -9.49
N TYR A 81 9.33 1.25 -9.23
CA TYR A 81 8.56 1.95 -10.25
C TYR A 81 8.49 3.45 -9.97
N TYR A 82 9.13 4.25 -10.83
CA TYR A 82 9.23 5.71 -10.66
C TYR A 82 8.06 6.43 -11.36
N GLN A 83 6.93 6.58 -10.65
CA GLN A 83 5.77 7.35 -11.14
C GLN A 83 6.05 8.84 -11.33
N ASN A 84 6.99 9.39 -10.57
CA ASN A 84 7.34 10.80 -10.55
C ASN A 84 8.14 11.27 -11.79
N HIS A 85 8.52 10.36 -12.69
CA HIS A 85 9.16 10.74 -13.94
C HIS A 85 8.12 11.18 -14.98
N ARG A 86 8.38 12.32 -15.67
CA ARG A 86 7.47 13.05 -16.60
C ARG A 86 6.78 12.23 -17.72
N ARG A 87 7.13 10.96 -17.92
CA ARG A 87 6.61 10.09 -18.99
C ARG A 87 5.93 8.80 -18.49
N CYS A 88 5.80 8.57 -17.18
CA CYS A 88 5.20 7.34 -16.64
C CYS A 88 3.70 7.51 -16.37
N GLY A 89 2.86 7.13 -17.34
CA GLY A 89 1.38 7.25 -17.27
C GLY A 89 0.62 5.94 -17.49
N VAL A 90 1.23 4.78 -17.20
CA VAL A 90 0.63 3.47 -17.54
C VAL A 90 -0.31 2.99 -16.44
N PHE A 91 -1.62 3.07 -16.65
CA PHE A 91 -2.64 2.66 -15.67
C PHE A 91 -2.60 1.16 -15.36
N HIS A 92 -2.12 0.78 -14.17
CA HIS A 92 -2.17 -0.60 -13.69
C HIS A 92 -3.52 -0.88 -13.00
N LEU A 93 -4.30 -1.82 -13.55
CA LEU A 93 -5.40 -2.44 -12.83
C LEU A 93 -5.06 -3.89 -12.51
N MET A 94 -5.08 -4.20 -11.22
CA MET A 94 -5.25 -5.58 -10.78
C MET A 94 -6.72 -5.95 -11.05
N GLY A 95 -6.96 -6.93 -11.94
CA GLY A 95 -8.32 -7.42 -12.16
C GLY A 95 -8.65 -8.47 -11.11
N LEU A 96 -9.41 -8.13 -10.07
CA LEU A 96 -9.83 -9.07 -9.04
C LEU A 96 -11.21 -9.68 -9.37
N LYS A 97 -11.30 -11.00 -9.38
CA LYS A 97 -12.55 -11.77 -9.34
C LYS A 97 -12.60 -12.41 -7.96
N GLU A 98 -13.54 -12.00 -7.12
CA GLU A 98 -13.61 -12.43 -5.72
C GLU A 98 -14.98 -13.02 -5.39
N GLU A 99 -14.99 -14.00 -4.49
CA GLU A 99 -16.21 -14.51 -3.86
C GLU A 99 -16.67 -13.59 -2.72
N LEU A 100 -15.74 -12.87 -2.08
CA LEU A 100 -16.03 -11.83 -1.10
C LEU A 100 -16.39 -10.52 -1.80
N LYS A 101 -17.40 -9.82 -1.28
CA LYS A 101 -17.88 -8.56 -1.85
C LYS A 101 -16.91 -7.43 -1.51
N VAL A 102 -16.01 -7.12 -2.43
CA VAL A 102 -15.11 -5.95 -2.31
C VAL A 102 -15.83 -4.66 -2.67
N ASN A 103 -15.81 -3.70 -1.76
CA ASN A 103 -16.26 -2.33 -1.99
C ASN A 103 -15.18 -1.54 -2.75
N ARG A 104 -15.53 -1.02 -3.93
CA ARG A 104 -14.64 -0.21 -4.79
C ARG A 104 -15.09 1.24 -4.93
N LYS A 105 -15.96 1.69 -4.01
CA LYS A 105 -16.43 3.08 -3.91
C LYS A 105 -15.79 3.76 -2.72
N ASN A 106 -15.62 5.09 -2.80
CA ASN A 106 -14.95 5.89 -1.77
C ASN A 106 -13.53 5.40 -1.45
N ILE A 107 -12.81 4.94 -2.48
CA ILE A 107 -11.39 4.58 -2.42
C ILE A 107 -10.51 5.80 -2.77
N ALA A 108 -11.01 6.72 -3.59
CA ALA A 108 -10.36 7.98 -3.88
C ALA A 108 -10.70 9.04 -2.82
N TRP A 109 -9.84 10.06 -2.69
CA TRP A 109 -10.14 11.21 -1.84
C TRP A 109 -11.37 11.95 -2.34
N LYS A 110 -12.25 12.34 -1.43
CA LYS A 110 -13.49 13.05 -1.75
C LYS A 110 -13.24 14.31 -2.61
N SER A 111 -12.22 15.08 -2.24
CA SER A 111 -11.80 16.26 -2.99
C SER A 111 -11.33 15.96 -4.41
N ASP A 112 -10.74 14.80 -4.66
CA ASP A 112 -10.24 14.44 -5.99
C ASP A 112 -11.41 14.23 -6.95
N TRP A 113 -12.42 13.44 -6.59
CA TRP A 113 -13.55 13.16 -7.48
C TRP A 113 -14.64 14.24 -7.48
N GLU A 114 -14.79 15.02 -6.41
CA GLU A 114 -15.78 16.12 -6.35
C GLU A 114 -15.29 17.42 -6.99
N HIS A 115 -14.02 17.77 -6.80
CA HIS A 115 -13.52 19.11 -7.10
C HIS A 115 -12.37 19.14 -8.11
N LYS A 116 -11.49 18.14 -8.11
CA LYS A 116 -10.31 18.14 -8.98
C LYS A 116 -10.58 17.56 -10.37
N PHE A 117 -11.30 16.44 -10.44
CA PHE A 117 -11.65 15.78 -11.69
C PHE A 117 -13.09 16.13 -12.11
N GLY A 118 -13.22 16.83 -13.23
CA GLY A 118 -14.52 17.28 -13.73
C GLY A 118 -15.40 16.13 -14.24
N LYS A 119 -16.72 16.27 -14.07
CA LYS A 119 -17.74 15.32 -14.55
C LYS A 119 -17.81 15.16 -16.07
N ASN A 120 -17.21 16.10 -16.82
CA ASN A 120 -17.18 16.09 -18.29
C ASN A 120 -15.80 15.71 -18.86
N VAL A 121 -14.93 15.13 -18.04
CA VAL A 121 -13.60 14.65 -18.47
C VAL A 121 -13.67 13.14 -18.68
N TYR A 122 -13.28 12.67 -19.87
CA TYR A 122 -13.36 11.25 -20.23
C TYR A 122 -11.96 10.71 -20.53
N PRO A 123 -11.57 9.57 -19.93
CA PRO A 123 -10.25 9.01 -20.17
C PRO A 123 -10.18 8.36 -21.56
N PHE A 124 -9.05 8.56 -22.24
CA PHE A 124 -8.73 7.90 -23.50
C PHE A 124 -7.58 6.91 -23.30
N ASN A 125 -7.69 5.72 -23.90
CA ASN A 125 -6.64 4.71 -23.81
C ASN A 125 -5.56 5.00 -24.85
N PHE A 126 -4.37 5.37 -24.40
CA PHE A 126 -3.21 5.66 -25.26
C PHE A 126 -2.44 4.40 -25.71
N GLN A 127 -2.87 3.21 -25.28
CA GLN A 127 -2.22 1.95 -25.64
C GLN A 127 -2.73 1.44 -26.99
N ASN A 128 -1.92 1.63 -28.03
CA ASN A 128 -2.22 1.21 -29.40
C ASN A 128 -1.22 0.18 -29.95
N GLY A 129 -0.42 -0.47 -29.09
CA GLY A 129 0.61 -1.44 -29.46
C GLY A 129 0.35 -2.85 -28.91
N THR A 130 1.22 -3.80 -29.28
CA THR A 130 1.17 -5.21 -28.82
C THR A 130 1.38 -5.37 -27.32
N VAL A 131 2.13 -4.46 -26.68
CA VAL A 131 2.35 -4.51 -25.23
C VAL A 131 1.27 -3.69 -24.52
N ILE A 132 0.17 -4.34 -24.15
CA ILE A 132 -0.88 -3.73 -23.33
C ILE A 132 -0.42 -3.71 -21.87
N GLY A 133 0.05 -2.55 -21.40
CA GLY A 133 0.44 -2.35 -20.01
C GLY A 133 -0.75 -1.99 -19.12
N GLY A 134 -1.37 -2.94 -18.44
CA GLY A 134 -2.37 -2.63 -17.41
C GLY A 134 -3.83 -2.57 -17.90
N GLY A 135 -4.64 -1.70 -17.29
CA GLY A 135 -6.10 -1.72 -17.38
C GLY A 135 -6.68 -1.02 -18.61
N LYS A 136 -7.75 -1.56 -19.19
CA LYS A 136 -8.52 -0.87 -20.24
C LYS A 136 -9.40 0.22 -19.63
N LEU A 137 -9.23 1.45 -20.10
CA LEU A 137 -10.03 2.60 -19.70
C LEU A 137 -11.41 2.56 -20.35
N LYS A 138 -12.42 3.11 -19.66
CA LYS A 138 -13.80 3.21 -20.17
C LYS A 138 -14.05 4.64 -20.67
N PRO A 139 -14.00 4.90 -21.99
CA PRO A 139 -14.12 6.26 -22.53
C PRO A 139 -15.54 6.84 -22.44
N ARG A 140 -16.55 6.00 -22.18
CA ARG A 140 -17.96 6.41 -22.05
C ARG A 140 -18.35 6.81 -20.63
N ILE A 141 -17.49 6.57 -19.65
CA ILE A 141 -17.74 6.89 -18.23
C ILE A 141 -16.85 8.08 -17.88
N PRO A 142 -17.36 9.10 -17.18
CA PRO A 142 -16.53 10.23 -16.79
C PRO A 142 -15.44 9.79 -15.80
N LEU A 143 -14.35 10.54 -15.78
CA LEU A 143 -13.18 10.29 -14.93
C LEU A 143 -13.55 10.36 -13.45
N SER A 144 -14.46 11.26 -13.07
CA SER A 144 -14.95 11.39 -11.69
C SER A 144 -15.56 10.09 -11.14
N ASP A 145 -16.15 9.26 -12.01
CA ASP A 145 -16.80 8.00 -11.61
C ASP A 145 -15.84 6.80 -11.64
N GLN A 146 -14.61 7.00 -12.13
CA GLN A 146 -13.56 5.99 -12.26
C GLN A 146 -12.51 6.16 -11.15
N GLU A 147 -12.89 5.88 -9.91
CA GLU A 147 -12.03 6.07 -8.73
C GLU A 147 -10.70 5.32 -8.79
N ASP A 148 -10.66 4.12 -9.39
CA ASP A 148 -9.39 3.39 -9.56
C ASP A 148 -8.36 4.20 -10.36
N LEU A 149 -8.83 4.89 -11.40
CA LEU A 149 -7.99 5.75 -12.23
C LEU A 149 -7.56 6.98 -11.45
N ILE A 150 -8.45 7.57 -10.64
CA ILE A 150 -8.11 8.68 -9.75
C ILE A 150 -7.01 8.28 -8.77
N VAL A 151 -7.12 7.11 -8.13
CA VAL A 151 -6.11 6.57 -7.21
C VAL A 151 -4.77 6.37 -7.92
N TRP A 152 -4.78 5.89 -9.17
CA TRP A 152 -3.55 5.75 -9.95
C TRP A 152 -2.93 7.10 -10.35
N MET A 153 -3.75 8.07 -10.74
CA MET A 153 -3.32 9.41 -11.15
C MET A 153 -2.70 10.21 -10.00
N HIS A 154 -3.01 9.86 -8.75
CA HIS A 154 -2.31 10.38 -7.59
C HIS A 154 -0.87 9.85 -7.60
N THR A 155 0.10 10.67 -8.01
CA THR A 155 1.51 10.25 -8.14
C THR A 155 2.15 9.93 -6.80
N SER A 156 2.84 8.80 -6.71
CA SER A 156 3.64 8.46 -5.53
C SER A 156 5.01 9.13 -5.59
N ALA A 157 5.49 9.62 -4.43
CA ALA A 157 6.81 10.25 -4.31
C ALA A 157 7.97 9.22 -4.32
N LEU A 158 7.70 7.98 -3.88
CA LEU A 158 8.69 6.93 -3.71
C LEU A 158 8.56 5.86 -4.81
N PRO A 159 9.66 5.16 -5.18
CA PRO A 159 9.63 4.07 -6.17
C PRO A 159 8.99 2.77 -5.65
N SER A 160 8.79 2.66 -4.34
CA SER A 160 7.98 1.63 -3.71
C SER A 160 6.76 2.30 -3.10
N PHE A 161 5.58 1.92 -3.56
CA PHE A 161 4.34 2.52 -3.10
C PHE A 161 3.18 1.54 -3.15
N GLN A 162 2.19 1.82 -2.32
CA GLN A 162 0.91 1.11 -2.26
C GLN A 162 -0.20 2.02 -2.78
N LYS A 163 -1.20 1.43 -3.42
CA LYS A 163 -2.40 2.11 -3.88
C LYS A 163 -3.62 1.29 -3.49
N LEU A 164 -4.63 1.98 -2.98
CA LEU A 164 -5.86 1.36 -2.52
C LEU A 164 -6.65 0.81 -3.72
N TYR A 165 -7.04 -0.45 -3.63
CA TYR A 165 -7.84 -1.13 -4.64
C TYR A 165 -9.31 -1.22 -4.24
N GLY A 166 -9.57 -1.48 -2.97
CA GLY A 166 -10.91 -1.70 -2.44
C GLY A 166 -10.89 -2.03 -0.96
N ARG A 167 -12.07 -2.19 -0.37
CA ARG A 167 -12.26 -2.55 1.04
C ARG A 167 -13.15 -3.77 1.17
N ILE A 168 -12.85 -4.61 2.15
CA ILE A 168 -13.71 -5.69 2.60
C ILE A 168 -14.43 -5.19 3.85
N GLU A 169 -15.76 -5.13 3.80
CA GLU A 169 -16.62 -4.61 4.87
C GLU A 169 -17.03 -5.68 5.89
N THR A 170 -16.39 -6.85 5.82
CA THR A 170 -16.65 -8.01 6.69
C THR A 170 -15.36 -8.40 7.40
N ASP A 171 -15.49 -8.82 8.66
CA ASP A 171 -14.38 -9.33 9.45
C ASP A 171 -13.84 -10.63 8.84
N LEU A 172 -12.55 -10.92 9.08
CA LEU A 172 -11.93 -12.20 8.73
C LEU A 172 -11.38 -12.87 10.00
N ASP A 173 -11.71 -14.14 10.18
CA ASP A 173 -11.31 -14.93 11.34
C ASP A 173 -9.93 -15.57 11.16
N VAL A 174 -9.36 -16.01 12.28
CA VAL A 174 -8.09 -16.74 12.26
C VAL A 174 -8.26 -18.02 11.45
N ASP A 175 -7.26 -18.33 10.63
CA ASP A 175 -7.21 -19.50 9.75
C ASP A 175 -8.15 -19.49 8.54
N ASP A 176 -8.94 -18.43 8.35
CA ASP A 176 -9.69 -18.22 7.11
C ASP A 176 -8.76 -18.24 5.89
N VAL A 177 -9.23 -18.89 4.82
CA VAL A 177 -8.52 -18.95 3.53
C VAL A 177 -9.25 -18.09 2.54
N VAL A 178 -8.65 -16.94 2.24
CA VAL A 178 -9.19 -16.04 1.22
C VAL A 178 -8.47 -16.32 -0.09
N VAL A 179 -9.28 -16.53 -1.14
CA VAL A 179 -8.81 -16.80 -2.50
C VAL A 179 -9.09 -15.57 -3.35
N VAL A 180 -8.02 -15.01 -3.90
CA VAL A 180 -8.08 -13.83 -4.76
C VAL A 180 -7.68 -14.23 -6.16
N HIS A 181 -8.61 -14.15 -7.10
CA HIS A 181 -8.31 -14.35 -8.51
C HIS A 181 -7.88 -13.04 -9.13
N LEU A 182 -6.65 -12.98 -9.65
CA LEU A 182 -6.06 -11.79 -10.24
C LEU A 182 -5.58 -12.02 -11.68
N MET A 183 -5.40 -10.92 -12.42
CA MET A 183 -4.75 -10.92 -13.74
C MET A 183 -3.38 -10.23 -13.68
N ASN A 184 -2.32 -10.95 -14.05
CA ASN A 184 -0.96 -10.45 -14.08
C ASN A 184 -0.59 -9.88 -15.46
N ASN A 185 -1.21 -8.77 -15.86
CA ASN A 185 -1.04 -8.17 -17.21
C ASN A 185 0.09 -7.12 -17.28
N TYR A 186 0.52 -6.57 -16.14
CA TYR A 186 1.45 -5.44 -16.15
C TYR A 186 2.91 -5.90 -16.13
N ASN A 187 3.70 -5.46 -17.11
CA ASN A 187 5.12 -5.80 -17.21
C ASN A 187 5.96 -5.04 -16.20
N THR A 188 6.37 -5.74 -15.13
CA THR A 188 7.37 -5.25 -14.17
C THR A 188 8.74 -5.89 -14.35
N PHE A 189 8.84 -6.94 -15.16
CA PHE A 189 10.06 -7.74 -15.26
C PHE A 189 11.16 -7.02 -16.05
N SER A 190 10.79 -6.18 -17.02
CA SER A 190 11.74 -5.41 -17.84
C SER A 190 12.59 -4.42 -17.03
N PHE A 191 12.08 -3.95 -15.89
CA PHE A 191 12.77 -3.02 -15.00
C PHE A 191 13.02 -3.59 -13.60
N GLY A 192 12.93 -4.91 -13.43
CA GLY A 192 13.17 -5.57 -12.15
C GLY A 192 12.19 -5.20 -11.03
N GLY A 193 11.01 -4.68 -11.39
CA GLY A 193 9.96 -4.32 -10.44
C GLY A 193 9.25 -5.52 -9.84
N LYS A 194 8.81 -5.38 -8.59
CA LYS A 194 8.06 -6.42 -7.86
C LYS A 194 6.62 -5.99 -7.70
N LYS A 195 5.72 -6.98 -7.70
CA LYS A 195 4.28 -6.77 -7.49
C LYS A 195 3.80 -7.55 -6.30
N LYS A 196 3.11 -6.87 -5.39
CA LYS A 196 2.53 -7.49 -4.18
C LYS A 196 1.08 -7.09 -4.03
N LEU A 197 0.28 -8.02 -3.52
CA LEU A 197 -1.03 -7.79 -2.96
C LEU A 197 -0.85 -7.63 -1.46
N VAL A 198 -1.47 -6.59 -0.89
CA VAL A 198 -1.38 -6.29 0.53
C VAL A 198 -2.79 -6.17 1.07
N LEU A 199 -3.12 -6.93 2.11
CA LEU A 199 -4.30 -6.70 2.92
C LEU A 199 -3.87 -6.07 4.23
N SER A 200 -4.53 -4.99 4.64
CA SER A 200 -4.18 -4.29 5.85
C SER A 200 -5.42 -3.78 6.57
N THR A 201 -5.47 -3.91 7.89
CA THR A 201 -6.45 -3.23 8.73
C THR A 201 -5.91 -1.87 9.16
N THR A 202 -6.72 -0.83 9.18
CA THR A 202 -6.29 0.49 9.66
C THR A 202 -6.58 0.71 11.14
N SER A 203 -5.67 1.38 11.84
CA SER A 203 -5.92 1.98 13.15
C SER A 203 -6.36 3.44 13.01
N TRP A 204 -6.71 4.08 14.13
CA TRP A 204 -6.97 5.54 14.17
C TRP A 204 -5.78 6.38 13.67
N LEU A 205 -4.55 5.91 13.86
CA LEU A 205 -3.33 6.56 13.37
C LEU A 205 -2.97 6.16 11.92
N GLY A 206 -3.83 5.38 11.27
CA GLY A 206 -3.65 4.84 9.93
C GLY A 206 -3.12 3.41 9.92
N GLY A 207 -2.52 3.02 8.79
CA GLY A 207 -1.88 1.72 8.61
C GLY A 207 -0.57 1.57 9.40
N LYS A 208 0.09 0.44 9.22
CA LYS A 208 1.34 0.11 9.93
C LYS A 208 2.46 1.08 9.53
N ASN A 209 2.98 1.86 10.49
CA ASN A 209 4.07 2.79 10.23
C ASN A 209 4.97 2.99 11.45
N ASP A 210 6.16 2.39 11.39
CA ASP A 210 7.13 2.39 12.50
C ASP A 210 7.97 3.67 12.56
N PHE A 211 7.96 4.47 11.48
CA PHE A 211 8.81 5.65 11.37
C PHE A 211 8.55 6.68 12.47
N LEU A 212 7.28 6.96 12.76
CA LEU A 212 6.89 7.95 13.77
C LEU A 212 7.35 7.54 15.17
N GLY A 213 7.23 6.25 15.49
CA GLY A 213 7.71 5.69 16.74
C GLY A 213 9.24 5.78 16.86
N LEU A 214 9.96 5.37 15.81
CA LEU A 214 11.43 5.44 15.78
C LEU A 214 11.96 6.88 15.85
N ALA A 215 11.38 7.79 15.07
CA ALA A 215 11.74 9.20 15.08
C ALA A 215 11.57 9.80 16.48
N SER A 216 10.49 9.45 17.16
CA SER A 216 10.26 9.87 18.54
C SER A 216 11.33 9.32 19.49
N CYS A 217 11.68 8.03 19.39
CA CYS A 217 12.78 7.43 20.17
C CYS A 217 14.12 8.14 19.96
N ILE A 218 14.45 8.51 18.72
CA ILE A 218 15.68 9.25 18.39
C ILE A 218 15.66 10.66 19.02
N CYS A 219 14.53 11.36 18.96
CA CYS A 219 14.36 12.66 19.61
C CYS A 219 14.54 12.56 21.13
N LEU A 220 14.05 11.48 21.75
CA LEU A 220 14.22 11.22 23.17
C LEU A 220 15.67 10.95 23.54
N TYR A 221 16.35 10.09 22.78
CA TYR A 221 17.77 9.82 22.99
C TYR A 221 18.60 11.11 22.97
N ARG A 222 18.37 11.98 21.99
CA ARG A 222 19.02 13.31 21.92
C ARG A 222 18.70 14.19 23.12
N PHE A 223 17.46 14.20 23.60
CA PHE A 223 17.07 14.98 24.77
C PHE A 223 17.76 14.49 26.05
N PHE A 224 17.80 13.18 26.30
CA PHE A 224 18.48 12.61 27.47
C PHE A 224 19.99 12.84 27.42
N PHE A 225 20.63 12.59 26.28
CA PHE A 225 22.07 12.80 26.10
C PHE A 225 22.45 14.29 26.29
N GLY A 226 21.64 15.22 25.76
CA GLY A 226 21.88 16.65 25.94
C GLY A 226 21.76 17.12 27.40
N ASN A 227 20.82 16.56 28.17
CA ASN A 227 20.72 16.85 29.61
C ASN A 227 21.89 16.25 30.41
N LEU A 228 22.33 15.04 30.06
CA LEU A 228 23.50 14.40 30.68
C LEU A 228 24.79 15.23 30.44
N CYS A 229 25.02 15.71 29.21
CA CYS A 229 26.13 16.62 28.91
C CYS A 229 26.04 17.92 29.71
N ARG A 230 24.83 18.48 29.90
CA ARG A 230 24.62 19.66 30.76
C ARG A 230 24.95 19.41 32.22
N CYS A 231 24.61 18.23 32.75
CA CYS A 231 24.97 17.85 34.11
C CYS A 231 26.49 17.66 34.26
N TYR A 232 27.16 17.08 33.25
CA TYR A 232 28.61 16.87 33.26
C TYR A 232 29.40 18.19 33.15
N HIS A 233 28.91 19.15 32.36
CA HIS A 233 29.50 20.48 32.22
C HIS A 233 28.96 21.51 33.22
N ALA A 234 28.11 21.11 34.17
CA ALA A 234 27.64 22.01 35.20
C ALA A 234 28.84 22.42 36.08
N PRO A 235 29.15 23.72 36.24
CA PRO A 235 30.22 24.14 37.13
C PRO A 235 29.90 23.64 38.53
N THR A 236 30.83 22.92 39.15
CA THR A 236 30.74 22.53 40.55
C THR A 236 30.67 23.81 41.38
N SER A 237 29.48 24.14 41.88
CA SER A 237 29.33 25.19 42.88
C SER A 237 30.12 24.75 44.10
N THR A 238 31.25 25.42 44.34
CA THR A 238 32.02 25.32 45.58
C THR A 238 31.09 25.68 46.74
N VAL A 239 30.77 24.69 47.57
CA VAL A 239 30.13 24.91 48.86
C VAL A 239 31.16 25.62 49.73
N SER A 240 31.07 26.95 49.83
CA SER A 240 31.74 27.69 50.90
C SER A 240 31.01 27.37 52.20
N LYS A 241 31.73 26.73 53.12
CA LYS A 241 31.36 26.67 54.54
C LYS A 241 31.47 28.05 55.18
#